data_AF-A0A847LJ98-F1
#
_entry.id   AF-A0A847LJ98-F1
#
_cell.length_a   1.000
_cell.length_b   1.000
_cell.length_c   1.000
_cell.angle_alpha   90.00
_cell.angle_beta   90.00
_cell.angle_gamma   90.00
#
_symmetry.space_group_name_H-M   'P 1'
#
loop_
_entity.id
_entity.type
_entity.pdbx_description
1 polymer ?
#
loop_
_entity_poly.entity_id
_entity_poly.type
_entity_poly.pdbx_seq_one_letter_code
_entity_poly.pdbx_strand_id
1 'polypeptide(L)'
;MSRRRRRAMTLVEILVGLGILAVIGTMLVTFIRSGRKEIQFSSDHLNAVILSQKVSEDLIEEMAMNPYGLETLGVNTTTPSYQEITDGRSIFFSFIEDRAAPWGYIDPATDGTVGPGMQPLYEDIRKFKFALTGERMAAAGGSEDRNLVTARIDLAWEAQTGRGEFNSTCLLFSPATEKKTDLAFAVDEAALDARIPAEVYRKPGKTIPELAAAIGENVETVKALGRIALLTRDFTASDYFRRQKAKIAAAKQKLLQTPAGNLAGQFEHRHAIARHWYDLAKTCFQVVAYLVPQFAELRQQGRFTAGSGTGFDAVSLQENLQTYGIIYEYFVGSLVQSRYYYYALLQSDLSRYKGGKCQLQTLQKLMDIYRVVAILPTRPQGAQEYRAFLGRMRKLGEGRNPFLVRLVDQELVFLQNPAQWFDRLPNLKRISSIVKDQVPGILGFIREKSDGAVTGTAP
;
A
#
# COMPACT_ATOMS: atom_id res chain seq x y z
N MET A 1 -86.67 -45.34 -20.76
CA MET A 1 -85.69 -45.89 -21.73
C MET A 1 -85.30 -44.80 -22.73
N SER A 2 -84.16 -44.13 -22.55
CA SER A 2 -83.63 -43.20 -23.57
C SER A 2 -82.58 -43.91 -24.43
N ARG A 3 -82.84 -44.01 -25.73
CA ARG A 3 -81.88 -44.55 -26.70
C ARG A 3 -80.79 -43.51 -26.95
N ARG A 4 -79.59 -43.76 -26.40
CA ARG A 4 -78.36 -43.01 -26.72
C ARG A 4 -77.99 -43.31 -28.19
N ARG A 5 -78.21 -42.37 -29.11
CA ARG A 5 -77.72 -42.45 -30.49
C ARG A 5 -76.17 -42.44 -30.45
N ARG A 6 -75.55 -43.58 -30.77
CA ARG A 6 -74.12 -43.63 -31.12
C ARG A 6 -73.97 -43.01 -32.51
N ARG A 7 -73.45 -41.79 -32.62
CA ARG A 7 -72.93 -41.25 -33.88
C ARG A 7 -71.55 -41.87 -34.08
N ALA A 8 -71.38 -42.63 -35.16
CA ALA A 8 -70.06 -43.08 -35.59
C ALA A 8 -69.29 -41.85 -36.09
N MET A 9 -68.10 -41.60 -35.54
CA MET A 9 -67.20 -40.56 -36.05
C MET A 9 -66.73 -40.94 -37.44
N THR A 10 -66.70 -39.97 -38.34
CA THR A 10 -66.13 -40.15 -39.67
C THR A 10 -64.60 -40.17 -39.59
N LEU A 11 -63.92 -40.91 -40.47
CA LEU A 11 -62.45 -40.98 -40.53
C LEU A 11 -61.82 -39.59 -40.61
N VAL A 12 -62.49 -38.65 -41.27
CA VAL A 12 -62.08 -37.25 -41.39
C VAL A 12 -62.10 -36.53 -40.03
N GLU A 13 -63.13 -36.73 -39.20
CA GLU A 13 -63.17 -36.15 -37.85
C GLU A 13 -62.08 -36.70 -36.93
N ILE A 14 -61.73 -37.99 -37.09
CA ILE A 14 -60.61 -38.61 -36.35
C ILE A 14 -59.27 -38.02 -36.81
N LEU A 15 -59.06 -37.87 -38.13
CA LEU A 15 -57.83 -37.29 -38.68
C LEU A 15 -57.69 -35.80 -38.32
N VAL A 16 -58.78 -35.03 -38.34
CA VAL A 16 -58.79 -33.63 -37.91
C VAL A 16 -58.54 -33.52 -36.40
N GLY A 17 -59.16 -34.40 -35.59
CA GLY A 17 -58.92 -34.46 -34.15
C GLY A 17 -57.47 -34.81 -33.80
N LEU A 18 -56.88 -35.78 -34.50
CA LEU A 18 -55.46 -36.14 -34.35
C LEU A 18 -54.53 -35.03 -34.82
N GLY A 19 -54.87 -34.32 -35.91
CA GLY A 19 -54.11 -33.17 -36.39
C GLY A 19 -54.07 -32.03 -35.38
N ILE A 20 -55.22 -31.69 -34.79
CA ILE A 20 -55.31 -30.66 -33.74
C ILE A 20 -54.51 -31.07 -32.50
N LEU A 21 -54.63 -32.33 -32.06
CA LEU A 21 -53.87 -32.84 -30.92
C LEU A 21 -52.35 -32.85 -31.17
N ALA A 22 -51.91 -33.17 -32.38
CA ALA A 22 -50.50 -33.11 -32.76
C ALA A 22 -49.97 -31.66 -32.72
N VAL A 23 -50.73 -30.70 -33.26
CA VAL A 23 -50.36 -29.27 -33.22
C VAL A 23 -50.28 -28.76 -31.77
N ILE A 24 -51.28 -29.04 -30.94
CA ILE A 24 -51.27 -28.67 -29.51
C ILE A 24 -50.09 -29.34 -28.78
N GLY A 25 -49.84 -30.62 -29.06
CA GLY A 25 -48.70 -31.35 -28.49
C GLY A 25 -47.35 -30.73 -28.86
N THR A 26 -47.16 -30.35 -30.14
CA THR A 26 -45.94 -29.66 -30.58
C THR A 26 -45.77 -28.27 -29.96
N MET A 27 -46.86 -27.51 -29.81
CA MET A 27 -46.84 -26.22 -29.12
C MET A 27 -46.46 -26.36 -27.64
N LEU A 28 -47.03 -27.35 -26.94
CA LEU A 28 -46.73 -27.63 -25.53
C LEU A 28 -45.26 -28.04 -25.33
N VAL A 29 -44.74 -28.93 -26.18
CA VAL A 29 -43.32 -29.34 -26.13
C VAL A 29 -42.40 -28.16 -26.41
N THR A 30 -42.77 -27.28 -27.34
CA THR A 30 -41.99 -26.07 -27.65
C THR A 30 -41.99 -25.10 -26.47
N PHE A 31 -43.13 -24.92 -25.80
CA PHE A 31 -43.25 -24.07 -24.60
C PHE A 31 -42.43 -24.61 -23.43
N ILE A 32 -42.50 -25.92 -23.14
CA ILE A 32 -41.68 -26.56 -22.09
C ILE A 32 -40.18 -26.46 -22.41
N ARG A 33 -39.78 -26.66 -23.67
CA ARG A 33 -38.40 -26.49 -24.12
C ARG A 33 -37.95 -25.03 -23.98
N SER A 34 -38.82 -24.07 -24.27
CA SER A 34 -38.55 -22.63 -24.10
C SER A 34 -38.35 -22.27 -22.62
N GLY A 35 -39.23 -22.73 -21.73
CA GLY A 35 -39.09 -22.49 -20.29
C GLY A 35 -37.84 -23.13 -19.69
N ARG A 36 -37.46 -24.35 -20.12
CA ARG A 36 -36.18 -24.96 -19.71
C ARG A 36 -34.96 -24.17 -20.18
N LYS A 37 -35.00 -23.63 -21.41
CA LYS A 37 -33.94 -22.78 -21.96
C LYS A 37 -33.80 -21.48 -21.17
N GLU A 38 -34.91 -20.86 -20.78
CA GLU A 38 -34.93 -19.64 -19.97
C GLU A 38 -34.38 -19.88 -18.57
N ILE A 39 -34.82 -20.95 -17.89
CA ILE A 39 -34.30 -21.34 -16.57
C ILE A 39 -32.80 -21.63 -16.62
N GLN A 40 -32.32 -22.35 -17.64
CA GLN A 40 -30.89 -22.61 -17.82
C GLN A 40 -30.11 -21.31 -18.04
N PHE A 41 -30.63 -20.40 -18.87
CA PHE A 41 -29.99 -19.12 -19.11
C PHE A 41 -29.91 -18.28 -17.82
N SER A 42 -30.98 -18.23 -17.01
CA SER A 42 -30.96 -17.56 -15.71
C SER A 42 -29.97 -18.20 -14.73
N SER A 43 -29.89 -19.54 -14.69
CA SER A 43 -28.90 -20.26 -13.88
C SER A 43 -27.48 -19.94 -14.31
N ASP A 44 -27.23 -19.89 -15.61
CA ASP A 44 -25.91 -19.59 -16.17
C ASP A 44 -25.53 -18.12 -15.90
N HIS A 45 -26.50 -17.22 -15.97
CA HIS A 45 -26.30 -15.82 -15.60
C HIS A 45 -25.95 -15.67 -14.11
N LEU A 46 -26.64 -16.40 -13.22
CA LEU A 46 -26.31 -16.41 -11.78
C LEU A 46 -24.90 -16.97 -11.53
N ASN A 47 -24.51 -18.04 -12.23
CA ASN A 47 -23.16 -18.58 -12.16
C ASN A 47 -22.13 -17.56 -12.65
N ALA A 48 -22.41 -16.81 -13.73
CA ALA A 48 -21.55 -15.72 -14.17
C ALA A 48 -21.38 -14.65 -13.09
N VAL A 49 -22.46 -14.26 -12.40
CA VAL A 49 -22.38 -13.29 -11.29
C VAL A 49 -21.48 -13.83 -10.17
N ILE A 50 -21.65 -15.09 -9.75
CA ILE A 50 -20.84 -15.70 -8.69
C ILE A 50 -19.36 -15.77 -9.09
N LEU A 51 -19.07 -16.20 -10.32
CA LEU A 51 -17.70 -16.26 -10.84
C LEU A 51 -17.06 -14.86 -10.90
N SER A 52 -17.83 -13.85 -11.29
CA SER A 52 -17.37 -12.45 -11.32
C SER A 52 -17.06 -11.90 -9.92
N GLN A 53 -17.88 -12.29 -8.93
CA GLN A 53 -17.70 -11.89 -7.55
C GLN A 53 -16.43 -12.50 -6.98
N LYS A 54 -16.18 -13.79 -7.24
CA LYS A 54 -14.94 -14.46 -6.85
C LYS A 54 -13.71 -13.70 -7.38
N VAL A 55 -13.69 -13.40 -8.68
CA VAL A 55 -12.57 -12.66 -9.28
C VAL A 55 -12.43 -11.27 -8.65
N SER A 56 -13.54 -10.58 -8.39
CA SER A 56 -13.53 -9.26 -7.76
C SER A 56 -12.96 -9.31 -6.34
N GLU A 57 -13.34 -10.31 -5.54
CA GLU A 57 -12.84 -10.51 -4.18
C GLU A 57 -11.34 -10.84 -4.18
N ASP A 58 -10.91 -11.79 -5.01
CA ASP A 58 -9.49 -12.12 -5.18
C ASP A 58 -8.66 -10.90 -5.62
N LEU A 59 -9.21 -10.05 -6.50
CA LEU A 59 -8.56 -8.81 -6.92
C LEU A 59 -8.46 -7.79 -5.79
N ILE A 60 -9.52 -7.62 -5.00
CA ILE A 60 -9.50 -6.73 -3.84
C ILE A 60 -8.47 -7.21 -2.82
N GLU A 61 -8.40 -8.52 -2.57
CA GLU A 61 -7.43 -9.11 -1.65
C GLU A 61 -5.99 -9.01 -2.15
N GLU A 62 -5.75 -9.31 -3.43
CA GLU A 62 -4.43 -9.10 -4.06
C GLU A 62 -4.02 -7.63 -3.95
N MET A 63 -4.86 -6.70 -4.39
CA MET A 63 -4.52 -5.27 -4.43
C MET A 63 -4.40 -4.65 -3.04
N ALA A 64 -5.09 -5.21 -2.03
CA ALA A 64 -4.95 -4.78 -0.65
C ALA A 64 -3.55 -5.07 -0.09
N MET A 65 -2.84 -6.08 -0.62
CA MET A 65 -1.50 -6.45 -0.17
C MET A 65 -0.40 -6.08 -1.16
N ASN A 66 -0.63 -6.34 -2.43
CA ASN A 66 0.29 -6.12 -3.51
C ASN A 66 -0.15 -4.89 -4.34
N PRO A 67 0.49 -3.72 -4.18
CA PRO A 67 0.15 -2.53 -4.97
C PRO A 67 0.38 -2.72 -6.48
N TYR A 68 1.07 -3.78 -6.89
CA TYR A 68 1.32 -4.19 -8.27
C TYR A 68 0.49 -5.40 -8.70
N GLY A 69 -0.56 -5.73 -7.94
CA GLY A 69 -1.38 -6.94 -8.13
C GLY A 69 -1.80 -7.15 -9.57
N LEU A 70 -2.32 -6.11 -10.23
CA LEU A 70 -2.73 -6.16 -11.64
C LEU A 70 -1.60 -6.60 -12.59
N GLU A 71 -0.38 -6.10 -12.39
CA GLU A 71 0.78 -6.47 -13.22
C GLU A 71 1.20 -7.92 -12.94
N THR A 72 1.27 -8.30 -11.66
CA THR A 72 1.64 -9.67 -11.26
C THR A 72 0.60 -10.72 -11.64
N LEU A 73 -0.66 -10.31 -11.81
CA LEU A 73 -1.75 -11.15 -12.31
C LEU A 73 -1.82 -11.15 -13.85
N GLY A 74 -0.94 -10.41 -14.54
CA GLY A 74 -0.89 -10.36 -16.00
C GLY A 74 -2.05 -9.59 -16.65
N VAL A 75 -2.68 -8.67 -15.92
CA VAL A 75 -3.78 -7.85 -16.44
C VAL A 75 -3.25 -6.87 -17.47
N ASN A 76 -3.59 -7.10 -18.74
CA ASN A 76 -3.22 -6.23 -19.85
C ASN A 76 -4.29 -5.15 -20.08
N THR A 77 -3.86 -3.92 -20.34
CA THR A 77 -4.73 -2.76 -20.55
C THR A 77 -5.23 -2.61 -22.00
N THR A 78 -4.76 -3.44 -22.93
CA THR A 78 -4.95 -3.18 -24.37
C THR A 78 -6.00 -4.04 -25.07
N THR A 79 -6.31 -5.26 -24.60
CA THR A 79 -7.42 -6.09 -25.16
C THR A 79 -7.84 -7.19 -24.17
N PRO A 80 -9.15 -7.47 -24.01
CA PRO A 80 -9.61 -8.60 -23.21
C PRO A 80 -9.09 -9.93 -23.77
N SER A 81 -8.32 -10.65 -22.97
CA SER A 81 -7.88 -12.01 -23.29
C SER A 81 -8.76 -13.00 -22.51
N TYR A 82 -9.63 -13.71 -23.22
CA TYR A 82 -10.52 -14.71 -22.62
C TYR A 82 -9.75 -15.98 -22.27
N GLN A 83 -9.74 -16.30 -20.99
CA GLN A 83 -9.14 -17.48 -20.39
C GLN A 83 -10.23 -18.49 -20.03
N GLU A 84 -9.88 -19.77 -20.07
CA GLU A 84 -10.75 -20.83 -19.53
C GLU A 84 -10.69 -20.83 -18.00
N ILE A 85 -11.84 -21.11 -17.38
CA ILE A 85 -11.98 -21.14 -15.92
C ILE A 85 -11.49 -22.48 -15.34
N THR A 86 -11.39 -23.52 -16.16
CA THR A 86 -11.03 -24.88 -15.73
C THR A 86 -9.59 -25.22 -16.07
N ASP A 87 -9.13 -26.38 -15.58
CA ASP A 87 -7.84 -26.98 -15.94
C ASP A 87 -6.62 -26.08 -15.63
N GLY A 88 -6.75 -25.20 -14.63
CA GLY A 88 -5.65 -24.34 -14.17
C GLY A 88 -5.25 -23.23 -15.13
N ARG A 89 -6.07 -22.97 -16.16
CA ARG A 89 -5.75 -21.98 -17.20
C ARG A 89 -5.95 -20.53 -16.77
N SER A 90 -6.51 -20.32 -15.58
CA SER A 90 -6.68 -19.00 -14.97
C SER A 90 -6.17 -18.99 -13.54
N ILE A 91 -5.41 -17.94 -13.19
CA ILE A 91 -4.86 -17.76 -11.84
C ILE A 91 -5.95 -17.67 -10.76
N PHE A 92 -7.12 -17.12 -11.09
CA PHE A 92 -8.25 -16.97 -10.17
C PHE A 92 -8.98 -18.30 -9.89
N PHE A 93 -8.86 -19.27 -10.79
CA PHE A 93 -9.58 -20.55 -10.69
C PHE A 93 -8.65 -21.77 -10.62
N SER A 94 -7.34 -21.51 -10.56
CA SER A 94 -6.30 -22.52 -10.39
C SER A 94 -6.26 -23.12 -8.98
N PHE A 95 -6.93 -22.51 -8.00
CA PHE A 95 -7.01 -22.98 -6.62
C PHE A 95 -8.46 -23.01 -6.14
N ILE A 96 -8.86 -24.09 -5.49
CA ILE A 96 -10.17 -24.22 -4.84
C ILE A 96 -9.96 -23.98 -3.34
N GLU A 97 -10.66 -22.99 -2.78
CA GLU A 97 -10.77 -22.86 -1.33
C GLU A 97 -11.96 -23.71 -0.83
N ASP A 98 -11.71 -24.75 -0.03
CA ASP A 98 -12.75 -25.31 0.85
C ASP A 98 -12.23 -25.72 2.24
N ARG A 99 -13.18 -25.81 3.19
CA ARG A 99 -13.16 -25.23 4.54
C ARG A 99 -13.43 -26.23 5.69
N ALA A 100 -13.00 -27.50 5.63
CA ALA A 100 -13.10 -28.37 6.83
C ALA A 100 -12.07 -29.52 6.93
N ALA A 101 -11.75 -29.88 8.19
CA ALA A 101 -10.81 -30.92 8.62
C ALA A 101 -11.20 -32.34 8.10
N PRO A 102 -10.24 -33.27 7.88
CA PRO A 102 -8.92 -33.36 8.55
C PRO A 102 -7.75 -32.62 7.88
N TRP A 103 -7.93 -31.96 6.73
CA TRP A 103 -6.84 -31.39 5.93
C TRP A 103 -7.27 -30.04 5.35
N GLY A 104 -6.90 -28.84 5.82
CA GLY A 104 -5.63 -28.43 6.37
C GLY A 104 -4.60 -28.26 5.24
N TYR A 105 -4.22 -26.99 4.95
CA TYR A 105 -3.21 -26.56 3.96
C TYR A 105 -3.69 -26.55 2.49
N ILE A 106 -3.41 -25.46 1.76
CA ILE A 106 -3.62 -25.34 0.31
C ILE A 106 -2.25 -25.61 -0.33
N ASP A 107 -2.02 -26.79 -0.87
CA ASP A 107 -0.78 -27.08 -1.60
C ASP A 107 -1.05 -27.10 -3.12
N PRO A 108 -0.54 -26.10 -3.87
CA PRO A 108 -0.61 -26.04 -5.33
C PRO A 108 -0.12 -27.30 -6.06
N ALA A 109 0.74 -28.10 -5.42
CA ALA A 109 1.25 -29.34 -5.98
C ALA A 109 0.34 -30.55 -5.72
N THR A 110 -0.61 -30.46 -4.77
CA THR A 110 -1.47 -31.59 -4.35
C THR A 110 -2.97 -31.35 -4.54
N ASP A 111 -3.47 -30.11 -4.45
CA ASP A 111 -4.93 -29.83 -4.46
C ASP A 111 -5.55 -29.72 -5.86
N GLY A 112 -4.74 -29.77 -6.92
CA GLY A 112 -5.20 -29.80 -8.30
C GLY A 112 -6.05 -28.58 -8.71
N THR A 113 -6.56 -28.62 -9.93
CA THR A 113 -7.40 -27.55 -10.51
C THR A 113 -8.82 -28.04 -10.64
N VAL A 114 -9.80 -27.15 -10.91
CA VAL A 114 -11.15 -27.63 -11.28
C VAL A 114 -11.06 -28.40 -12.61
N GLY A 115 -11.07 -29.72 -12.52
CA GLY A 115 -10.91 -30.65 -13.63
C GLY A 115 -12.08 -31.64 -13.75
N PRO A 116 -12.08 -32.51 -14.78
CA PRO A 116 -13.21 -33.40 -15.09
C PRO A 116 -13.69 -34.30 -13.95
N GLY A 117 -12.84 -34.59 -12.96
CA GLY A 117 -13.16 -35.39 -11.78
C GLY A 117 -14.03 -34.69 -10.73
N MET A 118 -14.21 -33.37 -10.81
CA MET A 118 -14.97 -32.55 -9.86
C MET A 118 -16.39 -32.28 -10.34
N GLN A 119 -17.13 -33.35 -10.65
CA GLN A 119 -18.54 -33.24 -11.03
C GLN A 119 -19.43 -33.00 -9.79
N PRO A 120 -20.51 -32.19 -9.89
CA PRO A 120 -21.03 -31.52 -11.09
C PRO A 120 -20.38 -30.16 -11.41
N LEU A 121 -19.53 -29.64 -10.51
CA LEU A 121 -18.95 -28.29 -10.61
C LEU A 121 -18.23 -28.06 -11.96
N TYR A 122 -17.44 -29.04 -12.43
CA TYR A 122 -16.73 -28.92 -13.71
C TYR A 122 -17.67 -28.70 -14.89
N GLU A 123 -18.79 -29.44 -14.97
CA GLU A 123 -19.77 -29.25 -16.05
C GLU A 123 -20.47 -27.89 -15.97
N ASP A 124 -20.73 -27.42 -14.77
CA ASP A 124 -21.38 -26.13 -14.54
C ASP A 124 -20.51 -24.94 -14.96
N ILE A 125 -19.19 -25.02 -14.77
CA ILE A 125 -18.29 -23.88 -15.00
C ILE A 125 -17.46 -23.95 -16.29
N ARG A 126 -17.19 -25.14 -16.87
CA ARG A 126 -16.32 -25.29 -18.06
C ARG A 126 -16.77 -24.50 -19.29
N LYS A 127 -18.06 -24.19 -19.38
CA LYS A 127 -18.66 -23.44 -20.49
C LYS A 127 -18.36 -21.94 -20.45
N PHE A 128 -17.89 -21.43 -19.31
CA PHE A 128 -17.57 -20.03 -19.13
C PHE A 128 -16.13 -19.74 -19.51
N LYS A 129 -15.93 -18.59 -20.15
CA LYS A 129 -14.64 -17.96 -20.37
C LYS A 129 -14.64 -16.61 -19.70
N PHE A 130 -13.49 -16.20 -19.18
CA PHE A 130 -13.32 -14.98 -18.41
C PHE A 130 -12.19 -14.11 -18.99
N ALA A 131 -12.40 -12.80 -19.09
CA ALA A 131 -11.36 -11.83 -19.41
C ALA A 131 -11.28 -10.72 -18.34
N LEU A 132 -10.05 -10.36 -17.97
CA LEU A 132 -9.76 -9.25 -17.06
C LEU A 132 -9.04 -8.14 -17.83
N THR A 133 -9.55 -6.93 -17.72
CA THR A 133 -8.85 -5.73 -18.21
C THR A 133 -8.78 -4.69 -17.10
N GLY A 134 -7.77 -3.82 -17.17
CA GLY A 134 -7.59 -2.74 -16.21
C GLY A 134 -7.35 -1.43 -16.93
N GLU A 135 -8.14 -0.41 -16.60
CA GLU A 135 -7.98 0.94 -17.15
C GLU A 135 -7.78 1.94 -16.02
N ARG A 136 -6.68 2.70 -16.08
CA ARG A 136 -6.40 3.74 -15.09
C ARG A 136 -7.33 4.91 -15.30
N MET A 137 -7.96 5.42 -14.24
CA MET A 137 -8.94 6.53 -14.35
C MET A 137 -8.34 7.80 -14.95
N ALA A 138 -7.03 8.02 -14.75
CA ALA A 138 -6.29 9.09 -15.40
C ALA A 138 -4.98 8.56 -16.01
N ALA A 139 -4.81 8.76 -17.32
CA ALA A 139 -3.62 8.32 -18.05
C ALA A 139 -2.38 9.18 -17.75
N ALA A 140 -2.55 10.48 -17.52
CA ALA A 140 -1.48 11.44 -17.30
C ALA A 140 -1.83 12.48 -16.22
N GLY A 141 -0.85 13.31 -15.84
CA GLY A 141 -1.01 14.37 -14.84
C GLY A 141 -0.64 13.96 -13.42
N GLY A 142 -1.10 14.73 -12.43
CA GLY A 142 -0.78 14.53 -11.00
C GLY A 142 -2.02 14.45 -10.10
N SER A 143 -3.19 14.08 -10.64
CA SER A 143 -4.42 13.90 -9.84
C SER A 143 -4.36 12.62 -8.99
N GLU A 144 -5.21 12.55 -7.96
CA GLU A 144 -5.35 11.35 -7.13
C GLU A 144 -5.95 10.18 -7.92
N ASP A 145 -6.77 10.46 -8.93
CA ASP A 145 -7.36 9.47 -9.86
C ASP A 145 -6.31 8.62 -10.58
N ARG A 146 -5.07 9.12 -10.71
CA ARG A 146 -3.97 8.29 -11.25
C ARG A 146 -3.66 7.08 -10.38
N ASN A 147 -4.02 7.10 -9.10
CA ASN A 147 -3.84 5.98 -8.20
C ASN A 147 -5.00 4.99 -8.23
N LEU A 148 -5.97 5.18 -9.13
CA LEU A 148 -7.17 4.34 -9.26
C LEU A 148 -7.19 3.64 -10.62
N VAL A 149 -7.56 2.36 -10.59
CA VAL A 149 -7.74 1.53 -11.79
C VAL A 149 -9.12 0.91 -11.73
N THR A 150 -9.89 1.11 -12.79
CA THR A 150 -11.14 0.38 -13.03
C THR A 150 -10.76 -0.97 -13.63
N ALA A 151 -10.93 -2.04 -12.87
CA ALA A 151 -10.83 -3.39 -13.37
C ALA A 151 -12.19 -3.82 -13.92
N ARG A 152 -12.19 -4.33 -15.15
CA ARG A 152 -13.38 -4.85 -15.84
C ARG A 152 -13.24 -6.36 -16.02
N ILE A 153 -14.27 -7.05 -15.56
CA ILE A 153 -14.41 -8.50 -15.53
C ILE A 153 -15.48 -8.85 -16.56
N ASP A 154 -15.10 -9.49 -17.66
CA ASP A 154 -16.01 -9.93 -18.71
C ASP A 154 -16.11 -11.46 -18.69
N LEU A 155 -17.33 -11.99 -18.61
CA LEU A 155 -17.65 -13.40 -18.69
C LEU A 155 -18.48 -13.68 -19.94
N ALA A 156 -18.14 -14.73 -20.65
CA ALA A 156 -18.87 -15.19 -21.83
C ALA A 156 -19.10 -16.70 -21.76
N TRP A 157 -20.27 -17.15 -22.20
CA TRP A 157 -20.60 -18.58 -22.30
C TRP A 157 -21.51 -18.87 -23.49
N GLU A 158 -21.49 -20.12 -23.93
CA GLU A 158 -22.43 -20.61 -24.94
C GLU A 158 -23.69 -21.14 -24.27
N ALA A 159 -24.85 -20.61 -24.66
CA ALA A 159 -26.17 -21.06 -24.21
C ALA A 159 -26.99 -21.60 -25.38
N GLN A 160 -28.02 -22.39 -25.08
CA GLN A 160 -28.94 -22.92 -26.11
C GLN A 160 -29.81 -21.84 -26.78
N THR A 161 -29.83 -20.63 -26.22
CA THR A 161 -30.54 -19.45 -26.72
C THR A 161 -29.62 -18.47 -27.47
N GLY A 162 -28.31 -18.75 -27.53
CA GLY A 162 -27.31 -17.85 -28.12
C GLY A 162 -26.07 -17.72 -27.25
N ARG A 163 -25.33 -16.62 -27.42
CA ARG A 163 -24.17 -16.30 -26.58
C ARG A 163 -24.63 -15.50 -25.36
N GLY A 164 -24.26 -15.97 -24.17
CA GLY A 164 -24.45 -15.23 -22.93
C GLY A 164 -23.21 -14.41 -22.59
N GLU A 165 -23.42 -13.19 -22.10
CA GLU A 165 -22.36 -12.30 -21.64
C GLU A 165 -22.77 -11.64 -20.33
N PHE A 166 -21.78 -11.41 -19.47
CA PHE A 166 -21.93 -10.67 -18.24
C PHE A 166 -20.68 -9.84 -18.01
N ASN A 167 -20.84 -8.59 -17.59
CA ASN A 167 -19.72 -7.74 -17.20
C ASN A 167 -19.92 -7.17 -15.81
N SER A 168 -18.80 -7.01 -15.11
CA SER A 168 -18.73 -6.33 -13.82
C SER A 168 -17.49 -5.45 -13.79
N THR A 169 -17.54 -4.40 -12.99
CA THR A 169 -16.40 -3.52 -12.76
C THR A 169 -16.17 -3.35 -11.28
N CYS A 170 -14.90 -3.27 -10.90
CA CYS A 170 -14.50 -2.88 -9.56
C CYS A 170 -13.40 -1.82 -9.63
N LEU A 171 -13.46 -0.88 -8.67
CA LEU A 171 -12.49 0.20 -8.57
C LEU A 171 -11.42 -0.19 -7.56
N LEU A 172 -10.16 -0.23 -8.01
CA LEU A 172 -9.03 -0.71 -7.23
C LEU A 172 -7.99 0.40 -7.06
N PHE A 173 -7.36 0.45 -5.89
CA PHE A 173 -6.24 1.35 -5.62
C PHE A 173 -4.93 0.73 -6.13
N SER A 174 -4.25 1.41 -7.06
CA SER A 174 -2.95 1.03 -7.61
C SER A 174 -2.06 2.28 -7.72
N PRO A 175 -1.13 2.51 -6.78
CA PRO A 175 -0.41 3.77 -6.68
C PRO A 175 0.50 4.01 -7.89
N ALA A 176 0.38 5.18 -8.50
CA ALA A 176 1.21 5.62 -9.63
C ALA A 176 1.74 7.06 -9.46
N THR A 177 1.24 7.82 -8.50
CA THR A 177 1.73 9.17 -8.19
C THR A 177 2.17 9.27 -6.74
N GLU A 178 3.09 10.21 -6.48
CA GLU A 178 3.50 10.54 -5.12
C GLU A 178 2.32 11.10 -4.34
N LYS A 179 2.24 10.73 -3.06
CA LYS A 179 1.28 11.34 -2.14
C LYS A 179 1.63 12.81 -1.99
N LYS A 180 0.72 13.68 -2.41
CA LYS A 180 0.76 15.11 -2.11
C LYS A 180 0.67 15.27 -0.59
N THR A 181 1.82 15.54 0.01
CA THR A 181 1.93 15.80 1.45
C THR A 181 2.62 17.13 1.57
N ASP A 182 1.85 18.12 2.02
CA ASP A 182 2.40 19.40 2.41
C ASP A 182 3.07 19.23 3.78
N LEU A 183 4.39 19.31 3.77
CA LEU A 183 5.20 19.23 4.98
C LEU A 183 5.17 20.55 5.77
N ALA A 184 4.81 21.65 5.11
CA ALA A 184 4.67 22.98 5.70
C ALA A 184 3.30 23.20 6.35
N PHE A 185 2.27 22.39 6.06
CA PHE A 185 0.92 22.56 6.61
C PHE A 185 0.86 22.66 8.15
N ALA A 186 1.85 22.10 8.86
CA ALA A 186 1.95 22.16 10.32
C ALA A 186 2.83 23.32 10.85
N VAL A 187 3.41 24.12 9.96
CA VAL A 187 4.41 25.15 10.28
C VAL A 187 3.84 26.52 9.90
N ASP A 188 3.57 27.35 10.91
CA ASP A 188 3.24 28.76 10.69
C ASP A 188 4.52 29.54 10.40
N GLU A 189 4.86 29.64 9.12
CA GLU A 189 6.07 30.31 8.67
C GLU A 189 6.09 31.79 9.04
N ALA A 190 4.94 32.47 9.02
CA ALA A 190 4.86 33.88 9.36
C ALA A 190 5.13 34.10 10.87
N ALA A 191 4.55 33.24 11.72
CA ALA A 191 4.81 33.27 13.16
C ALA A 191 6.26 32.90 13.50
N LEU A 192 6.86 31.95 12.78
CA LEU A 192 8.30 31.65 12.93
C LEU A 192 9.16 32.85 12.50
N ASP A 193 8.91 33.41 11.32
CA ASP A 193 9.67 34.51 10.76
C ASP A 193 9.64 35.75 11.69
N ALA A 194 8.49 36.04 12.31
CA ALA A 194 8.35 37.13 13.28
C ALA A 194 9.26 36.96 14.53
N ARG A 195 9.61 35.73 14.90
CA ARG A 195 10.44 35.42 16.07
C ARG A 195 11.94 35.46 15.78
N ILE A 196 12.35 35.32 14.51
CA ILE A 196 13.76 35.23 14.09
C ILE A 196 14.62 36.38 14.65
N PRO A 197 14.23 37.68 14.49
CA PRO A 197 15.10 38.78 14.92
C PRO A 197 15.38 38.76 16.43
N ALA A 198 14.37 38.46 17.25
CA ALA A 198 14.49 38.46 18.70
C ALA A 198 15.20 37.20 19.23
N GLU A 199 14.82 36.02 18.74
CA GLU A 199 15.23 34.75 19.36
C GLU A 199 16.50 34.13 18.76
N VAL A 200 16.81 34.43 17.50
CA VAL A 200 18.00 33.88 16.83
C VAL A 200 19.15 34.90 16.84
N TYR A 201 18.84 36.17 16.58
CA TYR A 201 19.85 37.23 16.44
C TYR A 201 19.89 38.22 17.61
N ARG A 202 19.06 38.05 18.64
CA ARG A 202 18.98 38.92 19.83
C ARG A 202 18.81 40.42 19.49
N LYS A 203 18.08 40.72 18.40
CA LYS A 203 17.73 42.08 17.94
C LYS A 203 16.20 42.23 17.91
N PRO A 204 15.53 42.27 19.07
CA PRO A 204 14.08 42.47 19.12
C PRO A 204 13.69 43.80 18.47
N GLY A 205 12.54 43.82 17.80
CA GLY A 205 11.99 45.02 17.15
C GLY A 205 12.54 45.33 15.75
N LYS A 206 13.56 44.61 15.26
CA LYS A 206 13.99 44.72 13.86
C LYS A 206 13.17 43.83 12.94
N THR A 207 12.97 44.27 11.70
CA THR A 207 12.44 43.41 10.64
C THR A 207 13.55 42.52 10.04
N ILE A 208 13.18 41.41 9.40
CA ILE A 208 14.15 40.54 8.72
C ILE A 208 14.97 41.30 7.65
N PRO A 209 14.38 42.17 6.80
CA PRO A 209 15.15 42.99 5.85
C PRO A 209 16.17 43.92 6.52
N GLU A 210 15.80 44.59 7.62
CA GLU A 210 16.72 45.44 8.38
C GLU A 210 17.86 44.63 9.02
N LEU A 211 17.55 43.43 9.49
CA LEU A 211 18.53 42.52 10.05
C LEU A 211 19.52 42.06 8.96
N ALA A 212 19.00 41.61 7.81
CA ALA A 212 19.79 41.17 6.66
C ALA A 212 20.75 42.27 6.18
N ALA A 213 20.25 43.50 6.00
CA ALA A 213 21.07 44.65 5.65
C ALA A 213 22.16 44.96 6.70
N ALA A 214 21.83 44.85 7.99
CA ALA A 214 22.76 45.15 9.07
C ALA A 214 23.90 44.13 9.22
N ILE A 215 23.70 42.89 8.78
CA ILE A 215 24.73 41.83 8.85
C ILE A 215 25.35 41.51 7.48
N GLY A 216 24.91 42.19 6.41
CA GLY A 216 25.43 41.99 5.06
C GLY A 216 25.01 40.67 4.40
N GLU A 217 23.86 40.11 4.79
CA GLU A 217 23.32 38.84 4.27
C GLU A 217 22.05 39.05 3.45
N ASN A 218 21.62 38.01 2.72
CA ASN A 218 20.31 38.00 2.06
C ASN A 218 19.17 37.72 3.07
N VAL A 219 18.03 38.36 2.87
CA VAL A 219 16.75 38.10 3.56
C VAL A 219 16.41 36.60 3.58
N GLU A 220 16.55 35.91 2.45
CA GLU A 220 16.20 34.49 2.36
C GLU A 220 17.18 33.61 3.14
N THR A 221 18.47 33.98 3.20
CA THR A 221 19.46 33.32 4.05
C THR A 221 19.12 33.51 5.55
N VAL A 222 18.76 34.72 5.96
CA VAL A 222 18.34 35.02 7.34
C VAL A 222 17.09 34.22 7.73
N LYS A 223 16.10 34.14 6.84
CA LYS A 223 14.89 33.31 7.03
C LYS A 223 15.26 31.83 7.15
N ALA A 224 16.01 31.29 6.19
CA ALA A 224 16.37 29.87 6.17
C ALA A 224 17.10 29.48 7.46
N LEU A 225 18.07 30.29 7.89
CA LEU A 225 18.80 30.09 9.13
C LEU A 225 17.88 30.12 10.35
N GLY A 226 17.04 31.15 10.44
CA GLY A 226 16.14 31.32 11.57
C GLY A 226 15.09 30.21 11.65
N ARG A 227 14.55 29.76 10.52
CA ARG A 227 13.63 28.63 10.44
C ARG A 227 14.30 27.32 10.87
N ILE A 228 15.54 27.06 10.44
CA ILE A 228 16.30 25.89 10.91
C ILE A 228 16.50 25.95 12.42
N ALA A 229 16.95 27.08 12.95
CA ALA A 229 17.23 27.23 14.37
C ALA A 229 15.96 27.09 15.23
N LEU A 230 14.92 27.85 14.92
CA LEU A 230 13.68 27.83 15.68
C LEU A 230 12.98 26.48 15.58
N LEU A 231 12.85 25.90 14.37
CA LEU A 231 12.08 24.67 14.20
C LEU A 231 12.77 23.46 14.86
N THR A 232 14.10 23.34 14.76
CA THR A 232 14.83 22.22 15.39
C THR A 232 14.80 22.33 16.92
N ARG A 233 15.01 23.52 17.46
CA ARG A 233 14.94 23.81 18.90
C ARG A 233 13.53 23.61 19.46
N ASP A 234 12.54 24.21 18.83
CA ASP A 234 11.14 24.14 19.28
C ASP A 234 10.61 22.70 19.17
N PHE A 235 10.97 21.95 18.12
CA PHE A 235 10.58 20.56 17.99
C PHE A 235 11.17 19.68 19.10
N THR A 236 12.46 19.81 19.40
CA THR A 236 13.11 19.00 20.44
C THR A 236 12.65 19.37 21.86
N ALA A 237 12.31 20.64 22.09
CA ALA A 237 11.70 21.12 23.33
C ALA A 237 10.20 20.80 23.45
N SER A 238 9.53 20.46 22.33
CA SER A 238 8.09 20.31 22.27
C SER A 238 7.53 19.30 23.26
N ASP A 239 6.33 19.60 23.76
CA ASP A 239 5.52 18.69 24.55
C ASP A 239 5.26 17.38 23.81
N TYR A 240 5.08 17.45 22.49
CA TYR A 240 4.91 16.27 21.65
C TYR A 240 6.12 15.31 21.76
N PHE A 241 7.33 15.82 21.50
CA PHE A 241 8.55 15.01 21.49
C PHE A 241 8.80 14.37 22.87
N ARG A 242 8.65 15.16 23.94
CA ARG A 242 8.77 14.68 25.33
C ARG A 242 7.70 13.61 25.65
N ARG A 243 6.43 13.84 25.30
CA ARG A 243 5.33 12.88 25.56
C ARG A 243 5.51 11.58 24.78
N GLN A 244 6.01 11.62 23.54
CA GLN A 244 6.26 10.39 22.78
C GLN A 244 7.35 9.53 23.44
N LYS A 245 8.47 10.14 23.87
CA LYS A 245 9.51 9.44 24.61
C LYS A 245 8.97 8.83 25.92
N ALA A 246 8.14 9.57 26.65
CA ALA A 246 7.50 9.07 27.87
C ALA A 246 6.53 7.91 27.60
N LYS A 247 5.71 7.98 26.53
CA LYS A 247 4.82 6.88 26.11
C LYS A 247 5.59 5.61 25.76
N ILE A 248 6.70 5.74 25.04
CA ILE A 248 7.58 4.61 24.71
C ILE A 248 8.14 3.98 25.99
N ALA A 249 8.68 4.78 26.91
CA ALA A 249 9.24 4.30 28.17
C ALA A 249 8.19 3.59 29.02
N ALA A 250 7.01 4.19 29.18
CA ALA A 250 5.90 3.62 29.94
C ALA A 250 5.40 2.30 29.32
N ALA A 251 5.29 2.23 27.99
CA ALA A 251 4.87 1.01 27.31
C ALA A 251 5.93 -0.11 27.43
N LYS A 252 7.23 0.22 27.37
CA LYS A 252 8.32 -0.72 27.64
C LYS A 252 8.26 -1.25 29.07
N GLN A 253 8.02 -0.39 30.06
CA GLN A 253 7.89 -0.80 31.46
C GLN A 253 6.71 -1.76 31.67
N LYS A 254 5.54 -1.45 31.09
CA LYS A 254 4.37 -2.34 31.11
C LYS A 254 4.68 -3.70 30.46
N LEU A 255 5.38 -3.68 29.33
CA LEU A 255 5.80 -4.91 28.65
C LEU A 255 6.70 -5.78 29.54
N LEU A 256 7.68 -5.19 30.23
CA LEU A 256 8.58 -5.91 31.13
C LEU A 256 7.85 -6.58 32.30
N GLN A 257 6.76 -5.96 32.77
CA GLN A 257 5.93 -6.48 33.86
C GLN A 257 4.89 -7.51 33.38
N THR A 258 4.73 -7.68 32.06
CA THR A 258 3.74 -8.61 31.51
C THR A 258 4.34 -10.02 31.45
N PRO A 259 3.69 -11.05 32.02
CA PRO A 259 4.14 -12.44 31.90
C PRO A 259 4.09 -12.94 30.46
N ALA A 260 5.04 -13.79 30.05
CA ALA A 260 5.11 -14.33 28.69
C ALA A 260 3.82 -15.06 28.24
N GLY A 261 3.14 -15.73 29.18
CA GLY A 261 1.87 -16.41 28.92
C GLY A 261 0.67 -15.49 28.69
N ASN A 262 0.76 -14.20 29.04
CA ASN A 262 -0.30 -13.23 28.75
C ASN A 262 -0.17 -12.70 27.32
N LEU A 263 -0.55 -13.52 26.34
CA LEU A 263 -0.44 -13.18 24.91
C LEU A 263 -1.12 -11.85 24.56
N ALA A 264 -2.26 -11.55 25.20
CA ALA A 264 -2.98 -10.30 25.01
C ALA A 264 -2.13 -9.08 25.40
N GLY A 265 -1.62 -9.05 26.63
CA GLY A 265 -0.76 -7.97 27.10
C GLY A 265 0.55 -7.89 26.30
N GLN A 266 1.15 -9.05 25.98
CA GLN A 266 2.38 -9.12 25.18
C GLN A 266 2.18 -8.50 23.79
N PHE A 267 1.05 -8.80 23.12
CA PHE A 267 0.71 -8.24 21.82
C PHE A 267 0.46 -6.73 21.92
N GLU A 268 -0.48 -6.30 22.77
CA GLU A 268 -0.92 -4.91 22.85
C GLU A 268 0.24 -3.97 23.24
N HIS A 269 1.09 -4.36 24.19
CA HIS A 269 2.23 -3.54 24.60
C HIS A 269 3.32 -3.47 23.52
N ARG A 270 3.65 -4.58 22.83
CA ARG A 270 4.61 -4.52 21.70
C ARG A 270 4.08 -3.69 20.55
N HIS A 271 2.81 -3.85 20.20
CA HIS A 271 2.17 -3.09 19.14
C HIS A 271 2.14 -1.59 19.48
N ALA A 272 1.82 -1.24 20.73
CA ALA A 272 1.88 0.15 21.20
C ALA A 272 3.30 0.73 21.10
N ILE A 273 4.32 -0.01 21.54
CA ILE A 273 5.73 0.43 21.42
C ILE A 273 6.10 0.61 19.94
N ALA A 274 5.77 -0.34 19.08
CA ALA A 274 6.04 -0.27 17.64
C ALA A 274 5.42 0.97 16.99
N ARG A 275 4.16 1.26 17.35
CA ARG A 275 3.42 2.43 16.86
C ARG A 275 4.00 3.74 17.36
N HIS A 276 4.32 3.86 18.65
CA HIS A 276 4.91 5.09 19.19
C HIS A 276 6.27 5.40 18.59
N TRP A 277 7.10 4.38 18.36
CA TRP A 277 8.35 4.55 17.61
C TRP A 277 8.11 4.96 16.16
N TYR A 278 7.12 4.36 15.49
CA TYR A 278 6.78 4.72 14.11
C TYR A 278 6.30 6.18 14.01
N ASP A 279 5.42 6.61 14.92
CA ASP A 279 4.88 7.97 14.95
C ASP A 279 6.01 8.98 15.20
N LEU A 280 6.93 8.69 16.13
CA LEU A 280 8.11 9.52 16.36
C LEU A 280 9.00 9.59 15.12
N ALA A 281 9.29 8.45 14.48
CA ALA A 281 10.07 8.40 13.25
C ALA A 281 9.45 9.26 12.14
N LYS A 282 8.13 9.13 11.94
CA LYS A 282 7.37 9.89 10.95
C LYS A 282 7.50 11.39 11.18
N THR A 283 7.29 11.87 12.40
CA THR A 283 7.37 13.31 12.69
C THR A 283 8.80 13.84 12.59
N CYS A 284 9.81 13.08 13.03
CA CYS A 284 11.21 13.45 12.82
C CYS A 284 11.54 13.56 11.32
N PHE A 285 11.07 12.63 10.48
CA PHE A 285 11.23 12.72 9.03
C PHE A 285 10.52 13.95 8.45
N GLN A 286 9.32 14.29 8.91
CA GLN A 286 8.61 15.49 8.44
C GLN A 286 9.40 16.77 8.71
N VAL A 287 9.98 16.92 9.90
CA VAL A 287 10.84 18.06 10.24
C VAL A 287 12.09 18.09 9.36
N VAL A 288 12.78 16.94 9.24
CA VAL A 288 13.97 16.79 8.39
C VAL A 288 13.67 17.20 6.95
N ALA A 289 12.58 16.68 6.39
CA ALA A 289 12.17 16.92 5.01
C ALA A 289 11.69 18.36 4.77
N TYR A 290 11.04 19.00 5.76
CA TYR A 290 10.64 20.41 5.68
C TYR A 290 11.85 21.35 5.64
N LEU A 291 12.92 21.04 6.39
CA LEU A 291 14.11 21.89 6.48
C LEU A 291 15.07 21.75 5.29
N VAL A 292 14.91 20.72 4.47
CA VAL A 292 15.78 20.47 3.31
C VAL A 292 15.90 21.66 2.35
N PRO A 293 14.80 22.33 1.91
CA PRO A 293 14.89 23.54 1.09
C PRO A 293 15.61 24.69 1.80
N GLN A 294 15.48 24.82 3.12
CA GLN A 294 16.15 25.86 3.91
C GLN A 294 17.67 25.64 3.90
N PHE A 295 18.13 24.39 4.01
CA PHE A 295 19.54 24.08 3.85
C PHE A 295 20.06 24.28 2.43
N ALA A 296 19.23 24.04 1.40
CA ALA A 296 19.60 24.33 0.03
C ALA A 296 19.85 25.84 -0.18
N GLU A 297 18.97 26.68 0.37
CA GLU A 297 19.12 28.14 0.36
C GLU A 297 20.42 28.58 1.05
N LEU A 298 20.69 28.06 2.26
CA LEU A 298 21.93 28.36 2.99
C LEU A 298 23.20 27.94 2.23
N ARG A 299 23.19 26.79 1.55
CA ARG A 299 24.35 26.30 0.79
C ARG A 299 24.61 27.11 -0.48
N GLN A 300 23.56 27.66 -1.09
CA GLN A 300 23.69 28.43 -2.34
C GLN A 300 24.06 29.89 -2.09
N GLN A 301 23.49 30.49 -1.03
CA GLN A 301 23.51 31.94 -0.86
C GLN A 301 24.17 32.41 0.45
N GLY A 302 24.34 31.52 1.44
CA GLY A 302 24.82 31.89 2.76
C GLY A 302 26.29 32.30 2.76
N ARG A 303 26.57 33.56 3.08
CA ARG A 303 27.93 34.09 3.26
C ARG A 303 28.24 34.10 4.75
N PHE A 304 28.45 32.92 5.33
CA PHE A 304 28.79 32.72 6.75
C PHE A 304 30.18 33.29 7.13
N THR A 305 30.43 34.57 6.88
CA THR A 305 31.67 35.25 7.22
C THR A 305 31.66 35.56 8.71
N ALA A 306 32.60 34.96 9.43
CA ALA A 306 32.75 35.09 10.88
C ALA A 306 33.04 36.54 11.36
N GLY A 307 33.23 37.49 10.43
CA GLY A 307 33.71 38.84 10.72
C GLY A 307 32.69 39.99 10.60
N SER A 308 31.44 39.78 10.15
CA SER A 308 30.59 40.92 9.77
C SER A 308 29.25 40.96 10.50
N GLY A 309 29.28 41.46 11.75
CA GLY A 309 28.09 42.02 12.40
C GLY A 309 27.94 41.63 13.86
N THR A 310 27.91 42.64 14.73
CA THR A 310 27.55 42.48 16.14
C THR A 310 26.14 41.87 16.26
N GLY A 311 26.03 40.67 16.84
CA GLY A 311 24.75 40.04 17.18
C GLY A 311 24.52 38.60 16.67
N PHE A 312 25.39 38.07 15.80
CA PHE A 312 25.32 36.68 15.38
C PHE A 312 26.23 35.79 16.23
N ASP A 313 25.65 34.78 16.88
CA ASP A 313 26.35 33.83 17.74
C ASP A 313 26.61 32.53 16.97
N ALA A 314 27.84 32.40 16.44
CA ALA A 314 28.24 31.25 15.63
C ALA A 314 28.17 29.92 16.40
N VAL A 315 28.37 29.95 17.73
CA VAL A 315 28.27 28.76 18.59
C VAL A 315 26.81 28.32 18.71
N SER A 316 25.91 29.26 19.01
CA SER A 316 24.46 28.99 19.03
C SER A 316 23.95 28.48 17.67
N LEU A 317 24.44 29.03 16.56
CA LEU A 317 24.11 28.47 15.25
C LEU A 317 24.56 27.01 15.12
N GLN A 318 25.80 26.72 15.49
CA GLN A 318 26.35 25.37 15.37
C GLN A 318 25.53 24.36 16.19
N GLU A 319 25.13 24.69 17.42
CA GLU A 319 24.25 23.86 18.24
C GLU A 319 22.91 23.59 17.55
N ASN A 320 22.30 24.61 16.96
CA ASN A 320 21.05 24.50 16.22
C ASN A 320 21.20 23.63 14.96
N LEU A 321 22.30 23.77 14.22
CA LEU A 321 22.62 22.94 13.06
C LEU A 321 22.86 21.48 13.46
N GLN A 322 23.55 21.22 14.56
CA GLN A 322 23.76 19.87 15.09
C GLN A 322 22.45 19.22 15.54
N THR A 323 21.50 20.01 16.04
CA THR A 323 20.16 19.52 16.42
C THR A 323 19.41 18.91 15.24
N TYR A 324 19.61 19.41 14.01
CA TYR A 324 19.08 18.75 12.81
C TYR A 324 19.61 17.32 12.66
N GLY A 325 20.92 17.12 12.84
CA GLY A 325 21.57 15.80 12.80
C GLY A 325 20.97 14.85 13.83
N ILE A 326 20.77 15.33 15.06
CA ILE A 326 20.11 14.58 16.13
C ILE A 326 18.68 14.17 15.73
N ILE A 327 17.88 15.07 15.16
CA ILE A 327 16.51 14.75 14.71
C ILE A 327 16.53 13.68 13.62
N TYR A 328 17.47 13.76 12.67
CA TYR A 328 17.66 12.74 11.64
C TYR A 328 18.05 11.37 12.24
N GLU A 329 18.95 11.34 13.23
CA GLU A 329 19.29 10.11 13.96
C GLU A 329 18.09 9.54 14.71
N TYR A 330 17.25 10.38 15.33
CA TYR A 330 16.00 9.95 15.95
C TYR A 330 15.04 9.37 14.91
N PHE A 331 14.95 9.93 13.70
CA PHE A 331 14.16 9.33 12.62
C PHE A 331 14.64 7.91 12.32
N VAL A 332 15.93 7.74 12.02
CA VAL A 332 16.53 6.44 11.66
C VAL A 332 16.40 5.44 12.81
N GLY A 333 16.81 5.83 14.01
CA GLY A 333 16.78 4.98 15.21
C GLY A 333 15.35 4.55 15.57
N SER A 334 14.40 5.49 15.54
CA SER A 334 12.99 5.19 15.83
C SER A 334 12.38 4.25 14.81
N LEU A 335 12.72 4.40 13.52
CA LEU A 335 12.23 3.51 12.47
C LEU A 335 12.74 2.07 12.67
N VAL A 336 14.01 1.91 13.00
CA VAL A 336 14.62 0.59 13.30
C VAL A 336 14.01 -0.04 14.56
N GLN A 337 13.76 0.76 15.61
CA GLN A 337 13.08 0.28 16.82
C GLN A 337 11.64 -0.15 16.50
N SER A 338 10.90 0.64 15.73
CA SER A 338 9.55 0.28 15.29
C SER A 338 9.53 -1.06 14.54
N ARG A 339 10.47 -1.25 13.61
CA ARG A 339 10.67 -2.50 12.88
C ARG A 339 10.86 -3.70 13.82
N TYR A 340 11.72 -3.56 14.81
CA TYR A 340 12.01 -4.64 15.77
C TYR A 340 10.73 -5.08 16.49
N TYR A 341 9.94 -4.13 17.00
CA TYR A 341 8.72 -4.47 17.74
C TYR A 341 7.60 -4.98 16.86
N TYR A 342 7.43 -4.47 15.64
CA TYR A 342 6.49 -5.06 14.68
C TYR A 342 6.90 -6.48 14.29
N TYR A 343 8.20 -6.74 14.11
CA TYR A 343 8.69 -8.08 13.78
C TYR A 343 8.45 -9.06 14.94
N ALA A 344 8.59 -8.61 16.19
CA ALA A 344 8.29 -9.42 17.36
C ALA A 344 6.81 -9.84 17.46
N LEU A 345 5.88 -9.10 16.85
CA LEU A 345 4.46 -9.51 16.77
C LEU A 345 4.25 -10.71 15.83
N LEU A 346 5.19 -10.97 14.92
CA LEU A 346 5.15 -12.10 14.00
C LEU A 346 5.89 -13.34 14.54
N GLN A 347 6.43 -13.27 15.75
CA GLN A 347 7.15 -14.38 16.38
C GLN A 347 6.23 -15.16 17.31
N SER A 348 6.46 -16.48 17.40
CA SER A 348 5.77 -17.36 18.35
C SER A 348 4.24 -17.31 18.23
N ASP A 349 3.54 -17.58 19.33
CA ASP A 349 2.08 -17.60 19.44
C ASP A 349 1.43 -16.22 19.20
N LEU A 350 2.19 -15.12 19.29
CA LEU A 350 1.69 -13.77 19.01
C LEU A 350 1.23 -13.61 17.56
N SER A 351 1.87 -14.31 16.64
CA SER A 351 1.52 -14.30 15.21
C SER A 351 0.11 -14.82 14.94
N ARG A 352 -0.43 -15.68 15.82
CA ARG A 352 -1.75 -16.31 15.69
C ARG A 352 -2.82 -15.60 16.54
N TYR A 353 -2.41 -14.80 17.52
CA TYR A 353 -3.30 -14.28 18.56
C TYR A 353 -4.47 -13.41 18.04
N LYS A 354 -4.22 -12.47 17.12
CA LYS A 354 -5.25 -11.57 16.55
C LYS A 354 -5.80 -12.04 15.18
N GLY A 355 -5.43 -13.24 14.74
CA GLY A 355 -5.83 -13.79 13.45
C GLY A 355 -5.10 -13.23 12.23
N GLY A 356 -5.37 -13.81 11.06
CA GLY A 356 -4.63 -13.58 9.82
C GLY A 356 -4.68 -12.14 9.29
N LYS A 357 -5.82 -11.44 9.44
CA LYS A 357 -5.95 -10.04 8.97
C LYS A 357 -4.99 -9.09 9.67
N CYS A 358 -4.88 -9.18 10.99
CA CYS A 358 -3.94 -8.36 11.76
C CYS A 358 -2.47 -8.73 11.48
N GLN A 359 -2.21 -10.02 11.22
CA GLN A 359 -0.89 -10.48 10.80
C GLN A 359 -0.50 -9.87 9.44
N LEU A 360 -1.41 -9.87 8.45
CA LEU A 360 -1.20 -9.27 7.14
C LEU A 360 -0.94 -7.76 7.23
N GLN A 361 -1.71 -7.02 8.03
CA GLN A 361 -1.47 -5.60 8.26
C GLN A 361 -0.09 -5.34 8.90
N THR A 362 0.33 -6.21 9.81
CA THR A 362 1.67 -6.15 10.44
C THR A 362 2.77 -6.42 9.41
N LEU A 363 2.57 -7.40 8.52
CA LEU A 363 3.49 -7.73 7.43
C LEU A 363 3.65 -6.57 6.45
N GLN A 364 2.55 -5.99 5.99
CA GLN A 364 2.56 -4.81 5.11
C GLN A 364 3.31 -3.65 5.76
N LYS A 365 3.04 -3.39 7.05
CA LYS A 365 3.72 -2.33 7.80
C LYS A 365 5.22 -2.57 7.91
N LEU A 366 5.64 -3.81 8.12
CA LEU A 366 7.05 -4.18 8.13
C LEU A 366 7.70 -4.00 6.76
N MET A 367 7.03 -4.41 5.68
CA MET A 367 7.53 -4.21 4.32
C MET A 367 7.78 -2.73 4.04
N ASP A 368 6.84 -1.84 4.40
CA ASP A 368 7.03 -0.39 4.28
C ASP A 368 8.23 0.12 5.07
N ILE A 369 8.39 -0.33 6.32
CA ILE A 369 9.52 0.05 7.15
C ILE A 369 10.84 -0.46 6.56
N TYR A 370 10.90 -1.70 6.10
CA TYR A 370 12.10 -2.26 5.48
C TYR A 370 12.46 -1.57 4.16
N ARG A 371 11.47 -1.22 3.32
CA ARG A 371 11.67 -0.43 2.09
C ARG A 371 12.41 0.87 2.41
N VAL A 372 11.96 1.61 3.43
CA VAL A 372 12.63 2.85 3.86
C VAL A 372 14.01 2.56 4.46
N VAL A 373 14.15 1.56 5.33
CA VAL A 373 15.45 1.22 5.93
C VAL A 373 16.49 0.81 4.87
N ALA A 374 16.07 0.16 3.80
CA ALA A 374 16.94 -0.28 2.71
C ALA A 374 17.56 0.86 1.90
N ILE A 375 16.98 2.06 1.93
CA ILE A 375 17.48 3.23 1.21
C ILE A 375 18.24 4.21 2.11
N LEU A 376 18.33 3.95 3.43
CA LEU A 376 19.00 4.84 4.37
C LEU A 376 20.53 4.76 4.20
N PRO A 377 21.23 5.88 3.93
CA PRO A 377 22.68 5.87 3.77
C PRO A 377 23.43 5.48 5.05
N THR A 378 22.87 5.79 6.22
CA THR A 378 23.42 5.43 7.52
C THR A 378 23.24 3.95 7.88
N ARG A 379 22.54 3.16 7.05
CA ARG A 379 22.34 1.72 7.23
C ARG A 379 22.67 0.96 5.94
N PRO A 380 23.97 0.79 5.61
CA PRO A 380 24.39 0.12 4.36
C PRO A 380 23.90 -1.33 4.26
N GLN A 381 23.66 -2.00 5.39
CA GLN A 381 23.11 -3.36 5.45
C GLN A 381 21.60 -3.44 5.22
N GLY A 382 20.89 -2.29 5.16
CA GLY A 382 19.42 -2.24 5.12
C GLY A 382 18.81 -3.02 3.94
N ALA A 383 19.41 -2.94 2.75
CA ALA A 383 18.95 -3.68 1.58
C ALA A 383 19.12 -5.19 1.72
N GLN A 384 20.23 -5.63 2.33
CA GLN A 384 20.46 -7.05 2.63
C GLN A 384 19.51 -7.55 3.71
N GLU A 385 19.27 -6.75 4.75
CA GLU A 385 18.28 -7.05 5.80
C GLU A 385 16.87 -7.20 5.21
N TYR A 386 16.48 -6.32 4.28
CA TYR A 386 15.20 -6.42 3.60
C TYR A 386 15.11 -7.66 2.71
N ARG A 387 16.14 -7.97 1.92
CA ARG A 387 16.19 -9.21 1.12
C ARG A 387 16.06 -10.46 2.00
N ALA A 388 16.74 -10.50 3.14
CA ALA A 388 16.65 -11.61 4.09
C ALA A 388 15.24 -11.72 4.71
N PHE A 389 14.60 -10.58 4.99
CA PHE A 389 13.21 -10.54 5.43
C PHE A 389 12.26 -11.08 4.36
N LEU A 390 12.37 -10.62 3.12
CA LEU A 390 11.59 -11.12 1.97
C LEU A 390 11.75 -12.63 1.81
N GLY A 391 12.96 -13.17 1.88
CA GLY A 391 13.19 -14.62 1.83
C GLY A 391 12.46 -15.40 2.94
N ARG A 392 12.33 -14.83 4.15
CA ARG A 392 11.50 -15.44 5.21
C ARG A 392 10.01 -15.34 4.93
N MET A 393 9.55 -14.23 4.35
CA MET A 393 8.14 -14.02 4.01
C MET A 393 7.70 -14.93 2.87
N ARG A 394 8.57 -15.17 1.88
CA ARG A 394 8.34 -16.15 0.81
C ARG A 394 8.05 -17.53 1.41
N LYS A 395 8.97 -18.04 2.24
CA LYS A 395 8.80 -19.33 2.95
C LYS A 395 7.55 -19.39 3.84
N LEU A 396 7.14 -18.25 4.41
CA LEU A 396 5.93 -18.18 5.22
C LEU A 396 4.66 -18.26 4.35
N GLY A 397 4.68 -17.67 3.16
CA GLY A 397 3.55 -17.63 2.22
C GLY A 397 3.47 -18.84 1.29
N GLU A 398 4.57 -19.56 1.03
CA GLU A 398 4.59 -20.77 0.20
C GLU A 398 3.54 -21.78 0.66
N GLY A 399 2.62 -22.16 -0.23
CA GLY A 399 1.50 -23.08 0.07
C GLY A 399 0.49 -22.56 1.10
N ARG A 400 0.45 -21.26 1.37
CA ARG A 400 -0.48 -20.67 2.36
C ARG A 400 -1.11 -19.38 1.91
N ASN A 401 -0.33 -18.55 1.23
CA ASN A 401 -0.73 -17.22 0.82
C ASN A 401 -0.04 -16.87 -0.52
N PRO A 402 -0.68 -17.22 -1.65
CA PRO A 402 -0.12 -16.99 -2.98
C PRO A 402 0.05 -15.48 -3.29
N PHE A 403 -0.82 -14.63 -2.76
CA PHE A 403 -0.75 -13.17 -2.88
C PHE A 403 0.54 -12.63 -2.25
N LEU A 404 0.91 -13.11 -1.05
CA LEU A 404 2.15 -12.72 -0.36
C LEU A 404 3.39 -13.18 -1.13
N VAL A 405 3.36 -14.40 -1.68
CA VAL A 405 4.49 -14.93 -2.49
C VAL A 405 4.71 -14.07 -3.73
N ARG A 406 3.65 -13.73 -4.48
CA ARG A 406 3.74 -12.85 -5.65
C ARG A 406 4.32 -11.48 -5.30
N LEU A 407 3.84 -10.85 -4.23
CA LEU A 407 4.39 -9.59 -3.74
C LEU A 407 5.88 -9.70 -3.42
N VAL A 408 6.27 -10.77 -2.71
CA VAL A 408 7.66 -10.98 -2.30
C VAL A 408 8.57 -11.20 -3.51
N ASP A 409 8.15 -12.02 -4.47
CA ASP A 409 8.90 -12.27 -5.70
C ASP A 409 9.09 -10.98 -6.50
N GLN A 410 8.04 -10.17 -6.61
CA GLN A 410 8.11 -8.86 -7.25
C GLN A 410 9.07 -7.90 -6.54
N GLU A 411 9.02 -7.81 -5.20
CA GLU A 411 9.94 -6.99 -4.41
C GLU A 411 11.40 -7.46 -4.54
N LEU A 412 11.64 -8.77 -4.65
CA LEU A 412 12.97 -9.31 -4.89
C LEU A 412 13.52 -8.91 -6.26
N VAL A 413 12.69 -8.87 -7.30
CA VAL A 413 13.07 -8.34 -8.62
C VAL A 413 13.42 -6.86 -8.52
N PHE A 414 12.60 -6.05 -7.83
CA PHE A 414 12.87 -4.63 -7.66
C PHE A 414 14.16 -4.34 -6.88
N LEU A 415 14.50 -5.17 -5.88
CA LEU A 415 15.76 -5.05 -5.16
C LEU A 415 17.00 -5.36 -6.01
N GLN A 416 16.84 -6.02 -7.16
CA GLN A 416 17.93 -6.22 -8.13
C GLN A 416 18.06 -5.02 -9.08
N ASN A 417 16.96 -4.30 -9.33
CA ASN A 417 16.91 -3.12 -10.18
C ASN A 417 16.29 -1.91 -9.45
N PRO A 418 17.08 -1.14 -8.67
CA PRO A 418 16.57 -0.02 -7.88
C PRO A 418 15.86 1.06 -8.68
N ALA A 419 16.19 1.25 -9.96
CA ALA A 419 15.51 2.23 -10.81
C ALA A 419 14.03 1.85 -11.00
N GLN A 420 13.76 0.58 -11.33
CA GLN A 420 12.39 0.07 -11.43
C GLN A 420 11.65 0.16 -10.10
N TRP A 421 12.36 -0.07 -8.98
CA TRP A 421 11.75 0.02 -7.65
C TRP A 421 11.19 1.42 -7.34
N PHE A 422 11.94 2.47 -7.67
CA PHE A 422 11.53 3.85 -7.43
C PHE A 422 10.44 4.33 -8.39
N ASP A 423 10.43 3.87 -9.63
CA ASP A 423 9.35 4.20 -10.57
C ASP A 423 8.02 3.59 -10.15
N ARG A 424 8.06 2.45 -9.45
CA ARG A 424 6.90 1.72 -8.95
C ARG A 424 6.49 2.13 -7.53
N LEU A 425 7.40 2.68 -6.74
CA LEU A 425 7.14 3.24 -5.40
C LEU A 425 7.42 4.74 -5.39
N PRO A 426 6.52 5.58 -5.94
CA PRO A 426 6.76 7.02 -6.04
C PRO A 426 7.01 7.67 -4.66
N ASN A 427 6.30 7.23 -3.62
CA ASN A 427 6.56 7.71 -2.25
C ASN A 427 7.95 7.34 -1.74
N LEU A 428 8.45 6.14 -2.06
CA LEU A 428 9.81 5.72 -1.70
C LEU A 428 10.85 6.52 -2.48
N LYS A 429 10.60 6.81 -3.76
CA LYS A 429 11.43 7.69 -4.60
C LYS A 429 11.58 9.07 -3.97
N ARG A 430 10.48 9.69 -3.54
CA ARG A 430 10.49 10.97 -2.82
C ARG A 430 11.25 10.90 -1.49
N ILE A 431 11.08 9.82 -0.72
CA ILE A 431 11.86 9.65 0.52
C ILE A 431 13.35 9.50 0.19
N SER A 432 13.71 8.71 -0.83
CA SER A 432 15.09 8.51 -1.27
C SER A 432 15.75 9.82 -1.71
N SER A 433 15.06 10.64 -2.51
CA SER A 433 15.61 11.92 -2.95
C SER A 433 15.90 12.89 -1.80
N ILE A 434 15.24 12.70 -0.65
CA ILE A 434 15.54 13.44 0.58
C ILE A 434 16.68 12.76 1.34
N VAL A 435 16.49 11.51 1.78
CA VAL A 435 17.38 10.87 2.76
C VAL A 435 18.70 10.40 2.18
N LYS A 436 18.73 10.03 0.90
CA LYS A 436 19.91 9.53 0.21
C LYS A 436 20.65 10.63 -0.54
N ASP A 437 19.92 11.54 -1.18
CA ASP A 437 20.56 12.50 -2.08
C ASP A 437 20.83 13.85 -1.40
N GLN A 438 19.93 14.32 -0.53
CA GLN A 438 20.04 15.67 0.08
C GLN A 438 20.63 15.65 1.50
N VAL A 439 20.15 14.76 2.36
CA VAL A 439 20.58 14.69 3.77
C VAL A 439 22.09 14.48 3.93
N PRO A 440 22.79 13.61 3.17
CA PRO A 440 24.24 13.46 3.34
C PRO A 440 25.02 14.75 3.06
N GLY A 441 24.59 15.53 2.06
CA GLY A 441 25.18 16.85 1.79
C GLY A 441 24.91 17.86 2.90
N ILE A 442 23.72 17.80 3.51
CA ILE A 442 23.38 18.64 4.67
C ILE A 442 24.23 18.27 5.89
N LEU A 443 24.37 16.98 6.21
CA LEU A 443 25.21 16.51 7.32
C LEU A 443 26.69 16.84 7.08
N GLY A 444 27.17 16.73 5.84
CA GLY A 444 28.50 17.16 5.44
C GLY A 444 28.72 18.65 5.67
N PHE A 445 27.76 19.49 5.26
CA PHE A 445 27.79 20.93 5.50
C PHE A 445 27.81 21.27 7.01
N ILE A 446 26.97 20.62 7.82
CA ILE A 446 26.95 20.82 9.28
C ILE A 446 28.29 20.46 9.91
N ARG A 447 28.92 19.37 9.44
CA ARG A 447 30.24 18.92 9.91
C ARG A 447 31.34 19.91 9.54
N GLU A 448 31.40 20.36 8.29
CA GLU A 448 32.37 21.35 7.83
C GLU A 448 32.28 22.64 8.65
N LYS A 449 31.06 23.14 8.89
CA LYS A 449 30.86 24.32 9.74
C LYS A 449 31.19 24.09 11.21
N SER A 450 31.01 22.86 11.70
CA SER A 450 31.39 22.49 13.06
C SER A 450 32.90 22.45 13.25
N ASP A 451 33.64 21.87 12.29
CA ASP A 451 35.09 21.73 12.37
C ASP A 451 35.77 23.12 12.29
N GLY A 452 35.28 24.02 11.43
CA GLY A 452 35.80 25.39 11.31
C GLY A 452 35.59 26.27 12.56
N ALA A 453 34.55 26.00 13.35
CA ALA A 453 34.31 26.69 14.62
C ALA A 453 35.25 26.21 15.75
N VAL A 454 35.69 24.94 15.70
CA VAL A 454 36.58 24.33 16.71
C VAL A 454 38.06 24.62 16.42
N THR A 455 38.48 24.70 15.15
CA THR A 455 39.89 24.94 14.79
C THR A 455 40.31 26.41 14.81
N GLY A 456 39.38 27.35 15.05
CA GLY A 456 39.68 28.79 15.07
C GLY A 456 40.12 29.37 13.72
N THR A 457 40.05 28.56 12.65
CA THR A 457 40.38 28.95 11.28
C THR A 457 39.10 29.09 10.48
N ALA A 458 38.29 30.09 10.82
CA ALA A 458 37.41 30.70 9.83
C ALA A 458 38.26 31.70 9.03
N PRO A 459 38.20 31.72 7.69
CA PRO A 459 38.87 32.75 6.91
C PRO A 459 38.35 34.16 7.24
#